data_AF-D8TSD3-F1
#
_entry.id   AF-D8TSD3-F1
#
_cell.length_a   1.000
_cell.length_b   1.000
_cell.length_c   1.000
_cell.angle_alpha   90.00
_cell.angle_beta   90.00
_cell.angle_gamma   90.00
#
_symmetry.space_group_name_H-M   'P 1'
#
loop_
_entity.id
_entity.type
_entity.pdbx_description
1 polymer ?
#
loop_
_entity_poly.entity_id
_entity_poly.type
_entity_poly.pdbx_seq_one_letter_code
_entity_poly.pdbx_strand_id
1 'polypeptide(L)'
;MAQTFTASELLSFDGTDAAKPVYIAVKGTVYDVSASREFYGKGGPYEAFAGRECARALAIMKVDLAECNDNLADCTEKQLKTLEDWIAKFNAKYAVVGKVAH
;
A
#
# COMPACT_ATOMS: atom_id res chain seq x y z
N MET A 1 -12.47 -3.91 16.07
CA MET A 1 -11.20 -3.27 16.51
C MET A 1 -10.34 -3.12 15.28
N ALA A 2 -9.88 -1.92 14.93
CA ALA A 2 -8.97 -1.75 13.80
C ALA A 2 -7.57 -2.19 14.24
N GLN A 3 -6.97 -3.17 13.54
CA GLN A 3 -5.58 -3.54 13.80
C GLN A 3 -4.66 -2.37 13.44
N THR A 4 -3.67 -2.12 14.29
CA THR A 4 -2.64 -1.12 14.03
C THR A 4 -1.37 -1.88 13.75
N PHE A 5 -0.79 -1.62 12.58
CA PHE A 5 0.44 -2.24 12.12
C PHE A 5 1.57 -1.23 12.24
N THR A 6 2.76 -1.64 12.68
CA THR A 6 3.97 -0.85 12.49
C THR A 6 4.52 -1.05 11.08
N ALA A 7 5.38 -0.13 10.60
CA ALA A 7 6.05 -0.30 9.31
C ALA A 7 6.82 -1.65 9.22
N SER A 8 7.45 -2.09 10.32
CA SER A 8 8.16 -3.36 10.40
C SER A 8 7.23 -4.57 10.37
N GLU A 9 6.06 -4.50 11.01
CA GLU A 9 5.06 -5.57 10.93
C GLU A 9 4.46 -5.66 9.53
N LEU A 10 4.15 -4.52 8.91
CA LEU A 10 3.60 -4.48 7.56
C LEU A 10 4.56 -5.14 6.56
N LEU A 11 5.86 -4.92 6.71
CA LEU A 11 6.90 -5.54 5.88
C LEU A 11 6.90 -7.08 5.95
N SER A 12 6.32 -7.68 6.98
CA SER A 12 6.19 -9.15 7.06
C SER A 12 5.10 -9.72 6.15
N PHE A 13 4.30 -8.84 5.53
CA PHE A 13 3.19 -9.13 4.62
C PHE A 13 3.48 -8.65 3.18
N ASP A 14 4.76 -8.66 2.79
CA ASP A 14 5.22 -8.28 1.44
C ASP A 14 4.91 -9.34 0.36
N GLY A 15 4.33 -10.48 0.74
CA GLY A 15 3.97 -11.54 -0.19
C GLY A 15 5.14 -12.45 -0.60
N THR A 16 6.32 -12.32 0.00
CA THR A 16 7.39 -13.34 -0.04
C THR A 16 6.93 -14.68 0.53
N ASP A 17 6.12 -14.67 1.59
CA ASP A 17 5.60 -15.87 2.22
C ASP A 17 4.24 -16.25 1.63
N ALA A 18 4.18 -17.36 0.90
CA ALA A 18 2.97 -17.88 0.26
C ALA A 18 1.83 -18.18 1.22
N ALA A 19 2.13 -18.46 2.50
CA ALA A 19 1.14 -18.75 3.53
C ALA A 19 0.58 -17.48 4.19
N LYS A 20 1.24 -16.32 4.00
CA LYS A 20 0.79 -15.04 4.56
C LYS A 20 -0.02 -14.22 3.55
N PRO A 21 -0.97 -13.40 4.03
CA PRO A 21 -1.65 -12.41 3.20
C PRO A 21 -0.68 -11.32 2.74
N VAL A 22 -1.09 -10.57 1.71
CA VAL A 22 -0.34 -9.44 1.17
C VAL A 22 -1.06 -8.15 1.54
N TYR A 23 -0.37 -7.27 2.26
CA TYR A 23 -0.94 -6.00 2.73
C TYR A 23 -0.26 -4.81 2.08
N ILE A 24 -1.02 -3.75 1.84
CA ILE A 24 -0.50 -2.46 1.36
C ILE A 24 -1.07 -1.36 2.23
N ALA A 25 -0.22 -0.44 2.67
CA ALA A 25 -0.68 0.77 3.33
C ALA A 25 -0.78 1.91 2.31
N VAL A 26 -1.89 2.64 2.36
CA VAL A 26 -2.11 3.86 1.58
C VAL A 26 -2.66 4.92 2.51
N LYS A 27 -1.90 6.00 2.70
CA LYS A 27 -2.26 7.17 3.52
C LYS A 27 -2.62 6.73 4.95
N GLY A 28 -1.82 5.83 5.53
CA GLY A 28 -2.04 5.31 6.87
C GLY A 28 -3.06 4.17 6.96
N THR A 29 -3.75 3.81 5.86
CA THR A 29 -4.80 2.76 5.86
C THR A 29 -4.27 1.48 5.25
N VAL A 30 -4.44 0.34 5.92
CA VAL A 30 -3.94 -0.96 5.45
C VAL A 30 -5.05 -1.74 4.75
N TYR A 31 -4.79 -2.11 3.50
CA TYR A 31 -5.66 -2.88 2.63
C TYR A 31 -5.14 -4.30 2.43
N ASP A 32 -6.05 -5.28 2.48
CA ASP A 32 -5.75 -6.65 2.11
C ASP A 32 -5.85 -6.85 0.59
N VAL A 33 -4.69 -7.00 -0.05
CA VAL A 33 -4.56 -7.23 -1.49
C VAL A 33 -4.21 -8.68 -1.82
N SER A 34 -4.40 -9.60 -0.87
CA SER A 34 -4.16 -11.04 -1.05
C SER A 34 -4.91 -11.63 -2.25
N ALA A 35 -6.11 -11.12 -2.55
CA ALA A 35 -6.88 -11.51 -3.73
C ALA A 35 -6.20 -11.12 -5.07
N SER A 36 -5.23 -10.22 -5.04
CA SER A 36 -4.46 -9.75 -6.20
C SER A 36 -2.96 -10.08 -6.04
N ARG A 37 -2.66 -11.24 -5.45
CA ARG A 37 -1.27 -11.70 -5.22
C ARG A 37 -0.45 -11.81 -6.50
N GLU A 38 -1.05 -12.08 -7.65
CA GLU A 38 -0.36 -12.07 -8.96
C GLU A 38 0.25 -10.71 -9.31
N PHE A 39 -0.30 -9.62 -8.76
CA PHE A 39 0.11 -8.24 -9.01
C PHE A 39 1.09 -7.74 -7.96
N TYR A 40 0.74 -7.92 -6.69
CA TYR A 40 1.48 -7.37 -5.54
C TYR A 40 2.40 -8.38 -4.87
N GLY A 41 2.19 -9.67 -5.08
CA GLY A 41 3.09 -10.69 -4.55
C GLY A 41 4.44 -10.67 -5.25
N LYS A 42 5.38 -11.43 -4.69
CA LYS A 42 6.75 -11.56 -5.21
C LYS A 42 6.77 -11.93 -6.71
N GLY A 43 7.50 -11.14 -7.51
CA GLY A 43 7.60 -11.31 -8.97
C GLY A 43 6.44 -10.68 -9.75
N GLY A 44 5.48 -10.04 -9.08
CA GLY A 44 4.43 -9.26 -9.69
C GLY A 44 4.89 -7.84 -10.06
N PRO A 45 4.23 -7.18 -11.03
CA PRO A 45 4.59 -5.83 -11.47
C PRO A 45 4.53 -4.77 -10.36
N TYR A 46 3.78 -5.03 -9.29
CA TYR A 46 3.60 -4.13 -8.15
C TYR A 46 4.17 -4.70 -6.84
N GLU A 47 5.14 -5.62 -6.92
CA GLU A 47 5.79 -6.20 -5.73
C GLU A 47 6.41 -5.13 -4.81
N ALA A 48 6.83 -4.00 -5.38
CA ALA A 48 7.38 -2.87 -4.63
C ALA A 48 6.41 -2.30 -3.59
N PHE A 49 5.11 -2.45 -3.79
CA PHE A 49 4.09 -1.91 -2.90
C PHE A 49 3.77 -2.81 -1.71
N ALA A 50 4.06 -4.09 -1.82
CA ALA A 50 3.67 -5.05 -0.82
C ALA A 50 4.43 -4.84 0.50
N GLY A 51 3.67 -4.91 1.59
CA GLY A 51 4.15 -4.75 2.95
C GLY A 51 4.61 -3.33 3.30
N ARG A 52 4.24 -2.32 2.50
CA ARG A 52 4.75 -0.94 2.64
C ARG A 52 3.67 0.11 2.47
N GLU A 53 3.99 1.32 2.94
CA GLU A 53 3.19 2.51 2.69
C GLU A 53 3.51 3.07 1.31
N CYS A 54 2.48 3.25 0.49
CA CYS A 54 2.60 3.55 -0.94
C CYS A 54 1.86 4.82 -1.33
N ALA A 55 1.42 5.64 -0.37
CA ALA A 55 0.73 6.90 -0.64
C ALA A 55 1.49 7.77 -1.66
N ARG A 56 2.79 8.02 -1.44
CA ARG A 56 3.57 8.84 -2.36
C ARG A 56 3.71 8.18 -3.72
N ALA A 57 4.10 6.91 -3.77
CA ALA A 57 4.21 6.13 -4.99
C ALA A 57 2.94 6.18 -5.86
N LEU A 58 1.76 6.04 -5.24
CA LEU A 58 0.46 6.16 -5.92
C LEU A 58 0.16 7.59 -6.36
N ALA A 59 0.49 8.59 -5.53
CA ALA A 59 0.30 10.00 -5.85
C ALA A 59 1.07 10.41 -7.11
N ILE A 60 2.32 9.95 -7.25
CA ILE A 60 3.17 10.23 -8.40
C ILE A 60 3.06 9.19 -9.53
N MET A 61 2.21 8.18 -9.35
CA MET A 61 2.01 7.05 -10.26
C MET A 61 3.31 6.31 -10.64
N LYS A 62 4.18 6.06 -9.66
CA LYS A 62 5.47 5.39 -9.86
C LYS A 62 5.58 4.15 -8.97
N VAL A 63 5.85 3.02 -9.59
CA VAL A 63 6.03 1.73 -8.90
C VAL A 63 7.49 1.54 -8.55
N ASP A 64 7.92 2.20 -7.47
CA ASP A 64 9.32 2.23 -7.06
C ASP A 64 9.44 2.13 -5.55
N LEU A 65 10.31 1.23 -5.08
CA LEU A 65 10.57 1.01 -3.65
C LEU A 65 11.07 2.28 -2.95
N ALA A 66 11.80 3.15 -3.65
CA ALA A 66 12.29 4.41 -3.08
C ALA A 66 11.16 5.42 -2.84
N GLU A 67 10.07 5.31 -3.60
CA GLU A 67 8.90 6.20 -3.53
C GLU A 67 7.80 5.63 -2.63
N CYS A 68 7.96 4.42 -2.10
CA CYS A 68 7.04 3.81 -1.14
C CYS A 68 7.25 4.40 0.26
N ASN A 69 6.57 5.52 0.52
CA ASN A 69 6.52 6.17 1.82
C ASN A 69 5.25 7.05 1.95
N ASP A 70 5.03 7.58 3.16
CA ASP A 70 3.95 8.52 3.50
C ASP A 70 4.28 9.99 3.21
N ASN A 71 5.47 10.31 2.70
CA ASN A 71 5.86 11.69 2.49
C ASN A 71 5.16 12.30 1.28
N LEU A 72 4.09 13.03 1.54
CA LEU A 72 3.30 13.77 0.55
C LEU A 72 3.61 15.27 0.54
N ALA A 73 4.63 15.73 1.26
CA ALA A 73 4.93 17.16 1.41
C ALA A 73 5.26 17.85 0.08
N ASP A 74 5.97 17.15 -0.82
CA ASP A 74 6.35 17.64 -2.14
C ASP A 74 5.31 17.34 -3.24
N CYS A 75 4.18 16.71 -2.88
CA CYS A 75 3.14 16.36 -3.84
C CYS A 75 2.28 17.58 -4.18
N THR A 76 2.11 17.82 -5.48
CA THR A 76 1.17 18.83 -6.00
C THR A 76 -0.29 18.41 -5.79
N GLU A 77 -1.21 19.38 -5.84
CA GLU A 77 -2.66 19.12 -5.72
C GLU A 77 -3.16 18.07 -6.72
N LYS A 78 -2.57 18.02 -7.93
CA LYS A 78 -2.91 17.01 -8.94
C LYS A 78 -2.51 15.60 -8.48
N GLN A 79 -1.32 15.44 -7.91
CA GLN A 79 -0.82 14.16 -7.39
C GLN A 79 -1.64 13.70 -6.17
N LEU A 80 -1.99 14.63 -5.28
CA LEU A 80 -2.88 14.34 -4.15
C LEU A 80 -4.26 13.88 -4.63
N LYS A 81 -4.82 14.52 -5.66
CA LYS A 81 -6.11 14.11 -6.24
C LYS A 81 -6.03 12.71 -6.88
N THR A 82 -4.93 12.40 -7.55
CA THR A 82 -4.66 11.04 -8.06
C THR A 82 -4.61 10.01 -6.93
N LEU A 83 -3.94 10.34 -5.82
CA LEU A 83 -3.90 9.48 -4.64
C LEU A 83 -5.31 9.24 -4.07
N GLU A 84 -6.15 10.27 -3.97
CA GLU A 84 -7.52 10.09 -3.47
C GLU A 84 -8.38 9.20 -4.38
N ASP A 85 -8.23 9.30 -5.70
CA ASP A 85 -8.87 8.40 -6.66
C ASP A 85 -8.40 6.95 -6.47
N TRP A 86 -7.10 6.74 -6.24
CA TRP A 86 -6.56 5.43 -5.90
C TRP A 86 -7.11 4.91 -4.57
N ILE A 87 -7.19 5.74 -3.53
CA ILE A 87 -7.77 5.36 -2.24
C ILE A 87 -9.23 4.93 -2.42
N ALA A 88 -10.03 5.65 -3.21
CA ALA A 88 -11.41 5.28 -3.49
C ALA A 88 -11.50 3.92 -4.23
N LYS A 89 -10.64 3.70 -5.22
CA LYS A 89 -10.54 2.40 -5.93
C LYS A 89 -10.14 1.27 -4.99
N PHE A 90 -9.16 1.49 -4.12
CA PHE A 90 -8.72 0.50 -3.15
C PHE A 90 -9.82 0.19 -2.13
N ASN A 91 -10.53 1.20 -1.60
CA ASN A 91 -11.67 0.98 -0.70
C ASN A 91 -12.82 0.20 -1.35
N ALA A 92 -13.06 0.40 -2.65
CA ALA A 92 -14.09 -0.33 -3.37
C ALA A 92 -13.68 -1.77 -3.71
N LYS A 93 -12.38 -2.03 -3.91
CA LYS A 93 -11.86 -3.32 -4.39
C LYS A 93 -11.33 -4.23 -3.28
N TYR A 94 -10.76 -3.66 -2.23
CA TYR A 94 -10.02 -4.35 -1.18
C TYR A 94 -10.58 -4.04 0.20
N ALA A 95 -10.50 -5.01 1.10
CA ALA A 95 -10.93 -4.84 2.47
C ALA A 95 -9.88 -4.09 3.29
N VAL A 96 -10.33 -3.10 4.08
CA VAL A 96 -9.48 -2.42 5.06
C VAL A 96 -9.32 -3.33 6.28
N VAL A 97 -8.10 -3.77 6.55
CA VAL A 97 -7.77 -4.65 7.69
C VAL A 97 -7.25 -3.87 8.89
N GLY A 98 -6.81 -2.62 8.68
CA GLY A 98 -6.27 -1.81 9.76
C GLY A 98 -5.68 -0.49 9.29
N LYS A 99 -4.76 0.02 10.10
CA LYS A 99 -4.02 1.26 9.85
C LYS A 99 -2.55 1.07 10.19
N VAL A 100 -1.66 1.80 9.53
CA VAL A 100 -0.23 1.82 9.88
C VAL A 100 0.04 2.98 10.85
N ALA A 101 0.78 2.70 11.92
CA ALA A 101 1.28 3.73 12.83
C ALA A 101 2.63 4.24 12.34
N HIS A 102 2.72 5.55 12.15
CA HIS A 102 3.95 6.29 11.82
C HIS A 102 4.57 6.88 13.08
#